data_AF-A0A7X9E9U0-F1
#
_entry.id   AF-A0A7X9E9U0-F1
#
_cell.length_a   1.000
_cell.length_b   1.000
_cell.length_c   1.000
_cell.angle_alpha   90.00
_cell.angle_beta   90.00
_cell.angle_gamma   90.00
#
_symmetry.space_group_name_H-M   'P 1'
#
loop_
_entity.id
_entity.type
_entity.pdbx_description
1 polymer ?
#
loop_
_entity_poly.entity_id
_entity_poly.type
_entity_poly.pdbx_seq_one_letter_code
_entity_poly.pdbx_strand_id
1 'polypeptide(L)'
;MEKLFFIDYKKLDDADLFKIDNPILRVLRRYSLYISDYENNELTEAIFIRLGWSNRYKDTIFSFFRTICVVLEFYSKICKCKLNNGAEMIFYHDNNSLKYKIDNIEKDRYQYKKSLLYEKATEEGQTLKKVMDNIFRDNLIFPLLKEIAELTDSLSNFTPHPGYPFNQAKGLSNDVLDSLNLMVDKIQACVDEGKELQYGNEPNKIVKLEQLKEWHSWFKNNQSVYCLDGFYEITDDGNLKGVKLFENQSLNNVFPKDKKEIIQYLQNMKELLYKRGKAMNKSIR
;
A
#
# COMPACT_ATOMS: atom_id res chain seq x y z
N MET A 1 13.09 10.44 -18.40
CA MET A 1 13.20 9.80 -17.07
C MET A 1 14.50 9.02 -17.07
N GLU A 2 15.42 9.31 -16.15
CA GLU A 2 16.59 8.44 -15.92
C GLU A 2 16.07 7.00 -15.77
N LYS A 3 16.67 6.04 -16.48
CA LYS A 3 16.42 4.61 -16.27
C LYS A 3 16.91 4.27 -14.86
N LEU A 4 16.09 4.57 -13.85
CA LEU A 4 16.29 4.05 -12.51
C LEU A 4 16.28 2.54 -12.62
N PHE A 5 17.16 1.92 -11.84
CA PHE A 5 17.40 0.49 -11.77
C PHE A 5 16.17 -0.22 -11.19
N PHE A 6 15.09 -0.27 -11.97
CA PHE A 6 13.99 -1.19 -11.76
C PHE A 6 14.41 -2.49 -12.44
N ILE A 7 15.25 -3.29 -11.77
CA ILE A 7 15.32 -4.72 -12.11
C ILE A 7 13.96 -5.28 -11.74
N ASP A 8 13.03 -5.13 -12.68
CA ASP A 8 11.71 -5.70 -12.61
C ASP A 8 11.82 -7.03 -13.33
N TYR A 9 12.35 -8.05 -12.66
CA TYR A 9 12.37 -9.41 -13.22
C TYR A 9 10.95 -9.91 -13.51
N LYS A 10 9.90 -9.27 -12.96
CA LYS A 10 8.52 -9.58 -13.33
C LYS A 10 8.25 -9.24 -14.81
N LYS A 11 9.09 -8.42 -15.47
CA LYS A 11 9.11 -8.26 -16.94
C LYS A 11 9.62 -9.49 -17.69
N LEU A 12 10.42 -10.34 -17.04
CA LEU A 12 10.97 -11.55 -17.63
C LEU A 12 10.00 -12.74 -17.49
N ASP A 13 9.29 -12.82 -16.36
CA ASP A 13 8.35 -13.92 -16.09
C ASP A 13 6.92 -13.68 -16.63
N ASP A 14 6.48 -12.43 -16.80
CA ASP A 14 5.08 -12.11 -17.14
C ASP A 14 4.91 -11.29 -18.44
N ALA A 15 5.47 -11.74 -19.57
CA ALA A 15 5.39 -11.03 -20.86
C ALA A 15 3.94 -10.63 -21.27
N ASP A 16 2.94 -11.43 -20.91
CA ASP A 16 1.53 -11.15 -21.19
C ASP A 16 0.94 -10.01 -20.35
N LEU A 17 1.41 -9.80 -19.12
CA LEU A 17 0.97 -8.66 -18.29
C LEU A 17 1.46 -7.33 -18.87
N PHE A 18 2.64 -7.33 -19.49
CA PHE A 18 3.22 -6.13 -20.09
C PHE A 18 2.58 -5.75 -21.43
N LYS A 19 1.67 -6.56 -21.97
CA LYS A 19 0.77 -6.16 -23.07
C LYS A 19 -0.33 -5.17 -22.63
N ILE A 20 -0.54 -5.02 -21.31
CA ILE A 20 -1.48 -4.05 -20.76
C ILE A 20 -0.74 -2.72 -20.53
N ASP A 21 -0.97 -1.75 -21.41
CA ASP A 21 -0.28 -0.45 -21.38
C ASP A 21 -0.59 0.40 -20.15
N ASN A 22 -1.74 0.17 -19.49
CA ASN A 22 -2.14 0.88 -18.29
C ASN A 22 -1.63 0.15 -17.04
N PRO A 23 -0.65 0.70 -16.29
CA PRO A 23 -0.08 0.07 -15.10
C PRO A 23 -1.11 -0.25 -14.01
N ILE A 24 -2.15 0.57 -13.87
CA ILE A 24 -3.23 0.33 -12.90
C ILE A 24 -3.95 -0.97 -13.25
N LEU A 25 -4.37 -1.11 -14.52
CA LEU A 25 -5.03 -2.32 -15.00
C LEU A 25 -4.10 -3.54 -14.95
N ARG A 26 -2.81 -3.35 -15.20
CA ARG A 26 -1.80 -4.40 -15.07
C ARG A 26 -1.73 -4.93 -13.63
N VAL A 27 -1.67 -4.06 -12.62
CA VAL A 27 -1.70 -4.49 -11.20
C VAL A 27 -3.01 -5.20 -10.86
N LEU A 28 -4.16 -4.69 -11.32
CA LEU A 28 -5.43 -5.39 -11.10
C LEU A 28 -5.45 -6.78 -11.76
N ARG A 29 -4.85 -6.92 -12.95
CA ARG A 29 -4.73 -8.21 -13.64
C ARG A 29 -3.87 -9.18 -12.84
N ARG A 30 -2.77 -8.74 -12.22
CA ARG A 30 -1.96 -9.58 -11.32
C ARG A 30 -2.80 -10.21 -10.20
N TYR A 31 -3.67 -9.42 -9.57
CA TYR A 31 -4.55 -9.95 -8.52
C TYR A 31 -5.47 -11.07 -9.03
N SER A 32 -5.91 -11.02 -10.29
CA SER A 32 -6.72 -12.07 -10.91
C SER A 32 -5.94 -13.36 -11.21
N LEU A 33 -4.62 -13.24 -11.40
CA LEU A 33 -3.72 -14.35 -11.73
C LEU A 33 -3.05 -14.97 -10.50
N TYR A 34 -3.27 -14.41 -9.30
CA TYR A 34 -2.64 -14.83 -8.05
C TYR A 34 -1.10 -14.88 -8.12
N ILE A 35 -0.50 -14.02 -8.93
CA ILE A 35 0.96 -13.93 -9.05
C ILE A 35 1.53 -13.35 -7.76
N SER A 36 2.46 -14.08 -7.14
CA SER A 36 3.09 -13.67 -5.88
C SER A 36 4.02 -12.47 -6.03
N ASP A 37 4.29 -11.82 -4.91
CA ASP A 37 5.22 -10.68 -4.84
C ASP A 37 6.69 -11.12 -4.84
N TYR A 38 7.55 -10.12 -4.64
CA TYR A 38 9.01 -10.19 -4.60
C TYR A 38 9.60 -11.16 -3.57
N GLU A 39 8.82 -11.60 -2.58
CA GLU A 39 9.23 -12.38 -1.40
C GLU A 39 10.00 -13.66 -1.70
N ASN A 40 9.63 -14.40 -2.76
CA ASN A 40 10.05 -15.79 -2.95
C ASN A 40 10.83 -16.03 -4.26
N ASN A 41 11.36 -14.98 -4.89
CA ASN A 41 12.09 -15.10 -6.15
C ASN A 41 13.62 -15.04 -5.93
N GLU A 42 14.35 -15.99 -6.51
CA GLU A 42 15.80 -16.15 -6.34
C GLU A 42 16.62 -14.93 -6.82
N LEU A 43 16.19 -14.27 -7.91
CA LEU A 43 16.86 -13.07 -8.42
C LEU A 43 16.70 -11.90 -7.44
N THR A 44 15.53 -11.80 -6.81
CA THR A 44 15.25 -10.80 -5.78
C THR A 44 16.11 -11.03 -4.54
N GLU A 45 16.33 -12.28 -4.15
CA GLU A 45 17.19 -12.63 -3.00
C GLU A 45 18.64 -12.17 -3.23
N ALA A 46 19.17 -12.37 -4.44
CA ALA A 46 20.51 -11.88 -4.78
C ALA A 46 20.64 -10.36 -4.65
N ILE A 47 19.58 -9.61 -4.99
CA ILE A 47 19.53 -8.15 -4.83
C ILE A 47 19.51 -7.79 -3.33
N PHE A 48 18.74 -8.51 -2.52
CA PHE A 48 18.68 -8.29 -1.07
C PHE A 48 20.02 -8.52 -0.38
N ILE A 49 20.73 -9.59 -0.75
CA ILE A 49 22.09 -9.86 -0.24
C ILE A 49 23.03 -8.70 -0.59
N ARG A 50 22.99 -8.18 -1.83
CA ARG A 50 23.81 -7.02 -2.23
C ARG A 50 23.46 -5.74 -1.51
N LEU A 51 22.20 -5.56 -1.12
CA LEU A 51 21.75 -4.44 -0.29
C LEU A 51 22.13 -4.60 1.18
N GLY A 52 22.77 -5.70 1.58
CA GLY A 52 23.11 -5.99 2.97
C GLY A 52 21.90 -6.41 3.82
N TRP A 53 20.80 -6.83 3.19
CA TRP A 53 19.60 -7.25 3.90
C TRP A 53 19.79 -8.68 4.39
N SER A 54 19.88 -8.85 5.71
CA SER A 54 20.14 -10.15 6.35
C SER A 54 18.88 -10.83 6.89
N ASN A 55 17.73 -10.16 6.85
CA ASN A 55 16.49 -10.69 7.40
C ASN A 55 15.72 -11.52 6.37
N ARG A 56 15.31 -12.73 6.76
CA ARG A 56 14.48 -13.61 5.92
C ARG A 56 13.08 -13.05 5.65
N TYR A 57 12.58 -12.22 6.56
CA TYR A 57 11.24 -11.69 6.50
C TYR A 57 11.23 -10.35 5.75
N LYS A 58 10.43 -10.28 4.69
CA LYS A 58 10.25 -9.08 3.90
C LYS A 58 8.77 -8.89 3.54
N ASP A 59 8.39 -7.65 3.29
CA ASP A 59 7.01 -7.26 2.99
C ASP A 59 6.99 -5.94 2.21
N THR A 60 5.84 -5.58 1.66
CA THR A 60 5.60 -4.31 1.00
C THR A 60 5.47 -3.15 1.99
N ILE A 61 6.01 -1.97 1.60
CA ILE A 61 5.95 -0.74 2.38
C ILE A 61 4.55 -0.12 2.30
N PHE A 62 4.00 -0.06 1.08
CA PHE A 62 2.66 0.43 0.79
C PHE A 62 1.88 -0.54 -0.10
N SER A 63 0.58 -0.66 0.17
CA SER A 63 -0.33 -1.51 -0.59
C SER A 63 -1.05 -0.72 -1.68
N PHE A 64 -0.74 -1.02 -2.96
CA PHE A 64 -1.47 -0.41 -4.09
C PHE A 64 -2.97 -0.64 -3.99
N PHE A 65 -3.39 -1.82 -3.53
CA PHE A 65 -4.79 -2.17 -3.36
C PHE A 65 -5.50 -1.18 -2.41
N ARG A 66 -4.86 -0.80 -1.29
CA ARG A 66 -5.43 0.18 -0.36
C ARG A 66 -5.50 1.55 -1.02
N THR A 67 -4.42 1.96 -1.68
CA THR A 67 -4.36 3.24 -2.42
C THR A 67 -5.49 3.36 -3.46
N ILE A 68 -5.69 2.35 -4.31
CA ILE A 68 -6.74 2.40 -5.33
C ILE A 68 -8.14 2.39 -4.71
N CYS A 69 -8.37 1.66 -3.60
CA CYS A 69 -9.68 1.66 -2.93
C CYS A 69 -10.08 3.04 -2.42
N VAL A 70 -9.13 3.80 -1.87
CA VAL A 70 -9.38 5.17 -1.40
C VAL A 70 -9.76 6.10 -2.55
N VAL A 71 -9.05 6.00 -3.67
CA VAL A 71 -9.36 6.79 -4.88
C VAL A 71 -10.73 6.39 -5.43
N LEU A 72 -11.03 5.08 -5.50
CA LEU A 72 -12.32 4.57 -5.94
C LEU A 72 -13.47 5.06 -5.06
N GLU A 73 -13.29 5.04 -3.74
CA GLU A 73 -14.29 5.54 -2.79
C GLU A 73 -14.60 7.02 -3.06
N PHE A 74 -13.57 7.87 -3.16
CA PHE A 74 -13.75 9.28 -3.49
C PHE A 74 -14.48 9.48 -4.82
N TYR A 75 -14.02 8.82 -5.89
CA TYR A 75 -14.61 8.98 -7.22
C TYR A 75 -16.03 8.44 -7.28
N SER A 76 -16.35 7.36 -6.58
CA SER A 76 -17.70 6.79 -6.57
C SER A 76 -18.74 7.76 -6.02
N LYS A 77 -18.38 8.57 -5.01
CA LYS A 77 -19.24 9.59 -4.41
C LYS A 77 -19.49 10.77 -5.34
N ILE A 78 -18.47 11.23 -6.06
CA ILE A 78 -18.62 12.40 -6.97
C ILE A 78 -19.26 12.03 -8.30
N CYS A 79 -19.02 10.81 -8.81
CA CYS A 79 -19.54 10.38 -10.10
C CYS A 79 -21.00 9.92 -10.03
N LYS A 80 -21.53 9.69 -8.81
CA LYS A 80 -22.89 9.18 -8.57
C LYS A 80 -23.22 7.99 -9.47
N CYS A 81 -22.32 7.00 -9.50
CA CYS A 81 -22.44 5.90 -10.45
C CYS A 81 -23.67 5.05 -10.16
N LYS A 82 -24.53 4.90 -11.16
CA LYS A 82 -25.78 4.14 -11.07
C LYS A 82 -25.68 2.76 -11.73
N LEU A 83 -26.34 1.81 -11.08
CA LEU A 83 -26.70 0.52 -11.65
C LEU A 83 -27.73 0.69 -12.79
N ASN A 84 -27.94 -0.37 -13.57
CA ASN A 84 -28.89 -0.34 -14.70
C ASN A 84 -30.33 -0.05 -14.27
N ASN A 85 -30.70 -0.38 -13.03
CA ASN A 85 -32.00 -0.08 -12.45
C ASN A 85 -32.08 1.35 -11.85
N GLY A 86 -31.06 2.18 -12.03
CA GLY A 86 -31.03 3.56 -11.54
C GLY A 86 -30.56 3.74 -10.09
N ALA A 87 -30.35 2.65 -9.34
CA ALA A 87 -29.88 2.68 -7.96
C ALA A 87 -28.43 3.17 -7.89
N GLU A 88 -28.12 3.99 -6.89
CA GLU A 88 -26.79 4.54 -6.68
C GLU A 88 -25.88 3.52 -6.01
N MET A 89 -24.66 3.35 -6.53
CA MET A 89 -23.66 2.44 -5.98
C MET A 89 -22.42 3.22 -5.55
N ILE A 90 -22.11 3.17 -4.26
CA ILE A 90 -20.97 3.87 -3.65
C ILE A 90 -19.98 2.85 -3.13
N PHE A 91 -18.73 2.95 -3.57
CA PHE A 91 -17.64 2.10 -3.10
C PHE A 91 -17.07 2.64 -1.79
N TYR A 92 -16.61 1.76 -0.93
CA TYR A 92 -15.86 2.11 0.27
C TYR A 92 -14.85 1.03 0.62
N HIS A 93 -13.79 1.43 1.29
CA HIS A 93 -12.79 0.49 1.79
C HIS A 93 -13.17 -0.03 3.19
N ASP A 94 -13.04 -1.34 3.41
CA ASP A 94 -13.18 -1.96 4.74
C ASP A 94 -12.38 -3.25 4.83
N ASN A 95 -11.61 -3.46 5.90
CA ASN A 95 -10.95 -4.74 6.25
C ASN A 95 -10.31 -5.47 5.05
N ASN A 96 -9.43 -4.79 4.30
CA ASN A 96 -8.73 -5.33 3.12
C ASN A 96 -9.63 -5.71 1.93
N SER A 97 -10.84 -5.16 1.88
CA SER A 97 -11.83 -5.40 0.83
C SER A 97 -12.34 -4.08 0.24
N LEU A 98 -12.72 -4.13 -1.04
CA LEU A 98 -13.48 -3.07 -1.68
C LEU A 98 -14.97 -3.43 -1.53
N LYS A 99 -15.65 -2.77 -0.61
CA LYS A 99 -17.08 -2.93 -0.36
C LYS A 99 -17.88 -1.90 -1.15
N TYR A 100 -19.19 -2.09 -1.22
CA TYR A 100 -20.09 -1.12 -1.80
C TYR A 100 -21.46 -1.11 -1.14
N LYS A 101 -22.15 0.03 -1.27
CA LYS A 101 -23.53 0.22 -0.82
C LYS A 101 -24.40 0.46 -2.05
N ILE A 102 -25.66 0.04 -1.98
CA ILE A 102 -26.67 0.35 -3.00
C ILE A 102 -27.76 1.16 -2.33
N ASP A 103 -28.01 2.39 -2.79
CA ASP A 103 -28.95 3.35 -2.16
C ASP A 103 -28.74 3.47 -0.63
N ASN A 104 -27.47 3.59 -0.22
CA ASN A 104 -27.01 3.61 1.18
C ASN A 104 -27.28 2.34 2.00
N ILE A 105 -27.73 1.25 1.38
CA ILE A 105 -27.92 -0.04 2.03
C ILE A 105 -26.64 -0.88 1.93
N GLU A 106 -26.10 -1.25 3.10
CA GLU A 106 -24.99 -2.19 3.24
C GLU A 106 -25.50 -3.62 3.39
N LYS A 107 -24.81 -4.57 2.77
CA LYS A 107 -25.00 -6.01 2.98
C LYS A 107 -23.64 -6.69 2.97
N ASP A 108 -23.45 -7.73 3.78
CA ASP A 108 -22.17 -8.44 3.87
C ASP A 108 -21.65 -8.98 2.53
N ARG A 109 -22.58 -9.35 1.64
CA ARG A 109 -22.25 -9.82 0.28
C ARG A 109 -21.78 -8.71 -0.67
N TYR A 110 -21.94 -7.44 -0.32
CA TYR A 110 -21.61 -6.30 -1.18
C TYR A 110 -20.13 -5.94 -1.08
N GLN A 111 -19.33 -6.80 -1.70
CA GLN A 111 -17.89 -6.66 -1.80
C GLN A 111 -17.34 -7.27 -3.08
N TYR A 112 -16.22 -6.76 -3.55
CA TYR A 112 -15.45 -7.37 -4.62
C TYR A 112 -14.22 -8.10 -4.07
N LYS A 113 -14.06 -9.35 -4.53
CA LYS A 113 -12.81 -10.08 -4.37
C LYS A 113 -11.72 -9.41 -5.18
N LYS A 114 -10.49 -9.33 -4.66
CA LYS A 114 -9.34 -8.75 -5.37
C LYS A 114 -9.15 -9.33 -6.77
N SER A 115 -9.35 -10.64 -6.92
CA SER A 115 -9.22 -11.35 -8.19
C SER A 115 -10.24 -10.96 -9.26
N LEU A 116 -11.37 -10.34 -8.89
CA LEU A 116 -12.40 -9.89 -9.82
C LEU A 116 -12.27 -8.42 -10.22
N LEU A 117 -11.34 -7.66 -9.61
CA LEU A 117 -11.25 -6.22 -9.85
C LEU A 117 -10.90 -5.87 -11.28
N TYR A 118 -10.02 -6.65 -11.92
CA TYR A 118 -9.64 -6.42 -13.32
C TYR A 118 -10.85 -6.54 -14.25
N GLU A 119 -11.60 -7.64 -14.14
CA GLU A 119 -12.83 -7.87 -14.90
C GLU A 119 -13.82 -6.72 -14.67
N LYS A 120 -14.11 -6.39 -13.40
CA LYS A 120 -15.06 -5.33 -13.06
C LYS A 120 -14.62 -3.93 -13.48
N ALA A 121 -13.32 -3.68 -13.59
CA ALA A 121 -12.76 -2.41 -14.05
C ALA A 121 -12.70 -2.28 -15.58
N THR A 122 -12.84 -3.37 -16.34
CA THR A 122 -12.64 -3.39 -17.80
C THR A 122 -13.88 -3.79 -18.60
N GLU A 123 -14.80 -4.58 -18.02
CA GLU A 123 -16.03 -4.99 -18.68
C GLU A 123 -17.05 -3.85 -18.81
N GLU A 124 -17.65 -3.72 -19.99
CA GLU A 124 -18.72 -2.76 -20.23
C GLU A 124 -19.94 -3.03 -19.35
N GLY A 125 -20.62 -1.94 -18.98
CA GLY A 125 -21.80 -1.99 -18.11
C GLY A 125 -21.49 -2.12 -16.61
N GLN A 126 -20.25 -2.46 -16.22
CA GLN A 126 -19.87 -2.52 -14.81
C GLN A 126 -19.79 -1.12 -14.18
N THR A 127 -20.32 -0.96 -12.97
CA THR A 127 -20.21 0.31 -12.22
C THR A 127 -18.75 0.66 -11.93
N LEU A 128 -17.90 -0.32 -11.58
CA LEU A 128 -16.49 -0.07 -11.30
C LEU A 128 -15.76 0.49 -12.52
N LYS A 129 -16.01 -0.03 -13.73
CA LYS A 129 -15.50 0.55 -14.97
C LYS A 129 -15.89 2.02 -15.12
N LYS A 130 -17.16 2.38 -14.87
CA LYS A 130 -17.59 3.80 -14.94
C LYS A 130 -16.80 4.69 -13.98
N VAL A 131 -16.52 4.22 -12.76
CA VAL A 131 -15.68 4.96 -11.79
C VAL A 131 -14.25 5.08 -12.30
N MET A 132 -13.67 3.99 -12.80
CA MET A 132 -12.32 3.95 -13.36
C MET A 132 -12.16 4.89 -14.57
N ASP A 133 -13.15 4.93 -15.47
CA ASP A 133 -13.16 5.82 -16.63
C ASP A 133 -13.15 7.30 -16.19
N ASN A 134 -13.81 7.64 -15.08
CA ASN A 134 -13.73 8.99 -14.50
C ASN A 134 -12.36 9.28 -13.89
N ILE A 135 -11.76 8.31 -13.19
CA ILE A 135 -10.39 8.43 -12.68
C ILE A 135 -9.42 8.68 -13.85
N PHE A 136 -9.52 7.92 -14.94
CA PHE A 136 -8.64 8.02 -16.11
C PHE A 136 -8.77 9.34 -16.86
N ARG A 137 -9.90 10.04 -16.73
CA ARG A 137 -10.11 11.38 -17.29
C ARG A 137 -9.53 12.50 -16.41
N ASP A 138 -9.21 12.22 -15.14
CA ASP A 138 -8.66 13.22 -14.25
C ASP A 138 -7.17 13.44 -14.53
N ASN A 139 -6.84 14.65 -15.01
CA ASN A 139 -5.50 15.02 -15.45
C ASN A 139 -4.46 15.16 -14.32
N LEU A 140 -4.87 15.12 -13.05
CA LEU A 140 -3.96 15.17 -11.90
C LEU A 140 -3.84 13.80 -11.22
N ILE A 141 -4.97 13.13 -10.98
CA ILE A 141 -5.01 11.85 -10.28
C ILE A 141 -4.48 10.72 -11.16
N PHE A 142 -4.91 10.63 -12.41
CA PHE A 142 -4.53 9.50 -13.26
C PHE A 142 -3.02 9.38 -13.48
N PRO A 143 -2.28 10.46 -13.83
CA PRO A 143 -0.82 10.37 -13.98
C PRO A 143 -0.12 9.94 -12.68
N LEU A 144 -0.52 10.48 -11.53
CA LEU A 144 0.05 10.11 -10.24
C LEU A 144 -0.22 8.64 -9.90
N LEU A 145 -1.46 8.20 -10.07
CA LEU A 145 -1.87 6.83 -9.77
C LEU A 145 -1.19 5.81 -10.70
N LYS A 146 -0.94 6.19 -11.96
CA LYS A 146 -0.15 5.40 -12.91
C LYS A 146 1.27 5.17 -12.40
N GLU A 147 1.94 6.23 -11.96
CA GLU A 147 3.29 6.11 -11.40
C GLU A 147 3.30 5.32 -10.09
N ILE A 148 2.30 5.52 -9.22
CA ILE A 148 2.16 4.74 -7.99
C ILE A 148 1.96 3.26 -8.28
N ALA A 149 1.17 2.89 -9.28
CA ALA A 149 1.01 1.49 -9.69
C ALA A 149 2.34 0.84 -10.11
N GLU A 150 3.21 1.60 -10.79
CA GLU A 150 4.55 1.10 -11.18
C GLU A 150 5.50 1.01 -9.99
N LEU A 151 5.51 2.03 -9.13
CA LEU A 151 6.41 2.07 -7.97
C LEU A 151 6.04 1.02 -6.92
N THR A 152 4.75 0.81 -6.68
CA THR A 152 4.27 -0.19 -5.71
C THR A 152 4.47 -1.62 -6.20
N ASP A 153 4.47 -1.85 -7.53
CA ASP A 153 4.86 -3.12 -8.16
C ASP A 153 6.37 -3.19 -8.45
N SER A 154 7.21 -2.54 -7.64
CA SER A 154 8.67 -2.55 -7.82
C SER A 154 9.43 -2.90 -6.53
N LEU A 155 10.70 -3.29 -6.67
CA LEU A 155 11.61 -3.56 -5.54
C LEU A 155 11.71 -2.39 -4.56
N SER A 156 11.52 -1.15 -5.00
CA SER A 156 11.58 0.02 -4.10
C SER A 156 10.45 0.04 -3.09
N ASN A 157 9.37 -0.70 -3.31
CA ASN A 157 8.26 -0.83 -2.37
C ASN A 157 8.43 -2.01 -1.41
N PHE A 158 9.58 -2.68 -1.42
CA PHE A 158 9.77 -3.90 -0.66
C PHE A 158 10.89 -3.76 0.38
N THR A 159 10.67 -4.23 1.60
CA THR A 159 11.59 -4.01 2.73
C THR A 159 11.68 -5.22 3.66
N PRO A 160 12.85 -5.45 4.31
CA PRO A 160 12.93 -6.30 5.48
C PRO A 160 12.03 -5.79 6.61
N HIS A 161 11.64 -6.67 7.53
CA HIS A 161 10.83 -6.30 8.69
C HIS A 161 11.23 -7.11 9.95
N PRO A 162 10.86 -6.69 11.18
CA PRO A 162 11.44 -7.22 12.43
C PRO A 162 10.95 -8.63 12.84
N GLY A 163 10.37 -9.39 11.91
CA GLY A 163 9.91 -10.76 12.15
C GLY A 163 8.42 -10.92 12.47
N TYR A 164 8.00 -12.15 12.72
CA TYR A 164 6.59 -12.50 12.99
C TYR A 164 6.11 -11.94 14.35
N PRO A 165 4.89 -11.40 14.48
CA PRO A 165 3.82 -11.32 13.48
C PRO A 165 3.71 -9.97 12.73
N PHE A 166 4.82 -9.25 12.52
CA PHE A 166 4.79 -7.86 12.01
C PHE A 166 3.93 -7.64 10.76
N ASN A 167 4.11 -8.44 9.70
CA ASN A 167 3.33 -8.30 8.46
C ASN A 167 1.82 -8.45 8.74
N GLN A 168 1.43 -9.44 9.55
CA GLN A 168 0.02 -9.64 9.91
C GLN A 168 -0.54 -8.47 10.72
N ALA A 169 0.23 -7.95 11.67
CA ALA A 169 -0.17 -6.77 12.45
C ALA A 169 -0.34 -5.56 11.53
N LYS A 170 0.64 -5.25 10.68
CA LYS A 170 0.58 -4.15 9.71
C LYS A 170 -0.63 -4.27 8.76
N GLY A 171 -0.91 -5.46 8.25
CA GLY A 171 -1.97 -5.69 7.28
C GLY A 171 -3.39 -5.75 7.87
N LEU A 172 -3.53 -6.14 9.14
CA LEU A 172 -4.82 -6.34 9.83
C LEU A 172 -5.19 -5.23 10.82
N SER A 173 -4.29 -4.29 11.10
CA SER A 173 -4.59 -3.11 11.92
C SER A 173 -5.33 -2.04 11.12
N ASN A 174 -6.55 -1.71 11.54
CA ASN A 174 -7.42 -0.74 10.86
C ASN A 174 -6.95 0.71 10.96
N ASP A 175 -6.08 1.01 11.92
CA ASP A 175 -5.42 2.29 12.14
C ASP A 175 -4.05 2.40 11.42
N VAL A 176 -3.60 1.32 10.78
CA VAL A 176 -2.33 1.25 10.03
C VAL A 176 -2.57 1.05 8.54
N LEU A 177 -3.53 0.18 8.20
CA LEU A 177 -3.98 -0.13 6.84
C LEU A 177 -2.85 -0.44 5.86
N ASP A 178 -1.93 -1.29 6.30
CA ASP A 178 -0.84 -1.81 5.48
C ASP A 178 0.21 -0.75 5.08
N SER A 179 0.39 0.27 5.93
CA SER A 179 1.30 1.39 5.71
C SER A 179 2.46 1.39 6.72
N LEU A 180 3.71 1.32 6.24
CA LEU A 180 4.89 1.24 7.13
C LEU A 180 5.01 2.43 8.09
N ASN A 181 4.82 3.66 7.59
CA ASN A 181 4.94 4.88 8.40
C ASN A 181 3.93 4.91 9.56
N LEU A 182 2.68 4.47 9.32
CA LEU A 182 1.68 4.36 10.37
C LEU A 182 1.93 3.19 11.31
N MET A 183 2.52 2.09 10.82
CA MET A 183 2.94 1.00 11.69
C MET A 183 4.03 1.45 12.66
N VAL A 184 4.95 2.32 12.22
CA VAL A 184 5.96 2.94 13.07
C VAL A 184 5.30 3.83 14.15
N ASP A 185 4.35 4.70 13.77
CA ASP A 185 3.59 5.50 14.74
C ASP A 185 2.84 4.62 15.75
N LYS A 186 2.25 3.51 15.28
CA LYS A 186 1.53 2.57 16.14
C LYS A 186 2.44 1.89 17.15
N ILE A 187 3.62 1.45 16.72
CA ILE A 187 4.64 0.85 17.60
C ILE A 187 5.06 1.87 18.66
N GLN A 188 5.37 3.11 18.25
CA GLN A 188 5.75 4.18 19.18
C GLN A 188 4.65 4.42 20.21
N ALA A 189 3.40 4.61 19.79
CA ALA A 189 2.27 4.86 20.69
C ALA A 189 2.08 3.73 21.71
N CYS A 190 2.16 2.47 21.27
CA CYS A 190 2.06 1.33 22.19
C CYS A 190 3.22 1.27 23.21
N VAL A 191 4.44 1.59 22.79
CA VAL A 191 5.61 1.64 23.67
C VAL A 191 5.47 2.75 24.71
N ASP A 192 5.04 3.95 24.29
CA ASP A 192 4.84 5.10 25.18
C ASP A 192 3.74 4.85 26.22
N GLU A 193 2.66 4.21 25.80
CA GLU A 193 1.53 3.88 26.69
C GLU A 193 1.77 2.62 27.53
N GLY A 194 2.85 1.87 27.28
CA GLY A 194 3.12 0.58 27.93
C GLY A 194 2.05 -0.47 27.63
N LYS A 195 1.45 -0.44 26.42
CA LYS A 195 0.36 -1.32 26.00
C LYS A 195 0.79 -2.33 24.95
N GLU A 196 0.07 -3.44 24.93
CA GLU A 196 0.16 -4.42 23.86
C GLU A 196 -0.56 -3.93 22.60
N LEU A 197 -0.16 -4.45 21.43
CA LEU A 197 -0.82 -4.15 20.16
C LEU A 197 -1.77 -5.30 19.81
N GLN A 198 -3.07 -5.03 19.85
CA GLN A 198 -4.08 -5.93 19.29
C GLN A 198 -4.28 -5.64 17.81
N TYR A 199 -4.29 -6.69 16.96
CA TYR A 199 -4.49 -6.56 15.52
C TYR A 199 -5.56 -7.52 15.00
N GLY A 200 -6.33 -7.10 13.99
CA GLY A 200 -7.48 -7.88 13.51
C GLY A 200 -8.59 -8.05 14.56
N ASN A 201 -9.51 -8.98 14.29
CA ASN A 201 -10.76 -9.12 15.07
C ASN A 201 -10.73 -10.28 16.09
N GLU A 202 -9.64 -11.05 16.17
CA GLU A 202 -9.55 -12.20 17.06
C GLU A 202 -8.82 -11.83 18.36
N PRO A 203 -9.27 -12.31 19.53
CA PRO A 203 -8.71 -11.91 20.83
C PRO A 203 -7.28 -12.40 21.08
N ASN A 204 -6.79 -13.39 20.33
CA ASN A 204 -5.45 -13.94 20.45
C ASN A 204 -4.41 -13.24 19.55
N LYS A 205 -4.83 -12.31 18.68
CA LYS A 205 -3.92 -11.57 17.80
C LYS A 205 -3.35 -10.35 18.52
N ILE A 206 -2.36 -10.63 19.35
CA ILE A 206 -1.71 -9.66 20.24
C ILE A 206 -0.19 -9.72 20.03
N VAL A 207 0.43 -8.54 19.96
CA VAL A 207 1.89 -8.36 20.06
C VAL A 207 2.20 -7.81 21.44
N LYS A 208 2.98 -8.57 22.21
CA LYS A 208 3.37 -8.20 23.58
C LYS A 208 4.27 -6.96 23.58
N LEU A 209 4.23 -6.20 24.66
CA LEU A 209 5.03 -4.98 24.82
C LEU A 209 6.54 -5.22 24.63
N GLU A 210 7.10 -6.32 25.16
CA GLU A 210 8.53 -6.63 24.99
C GLU A 210 8.90 -6.83 23.51
N GLN A 211 8.03 -7.48 22.74
CA GLN A 211 8.24 -7.64 21.30
C GLN A 211 8.10 -6.32 20.55
N LEU A 212 7.21 -5.42 20.99
CA LEU A 212 7.11 -4.07 20.42
C LEU A 212 8.38 -3.24 20.68
N LYS A 213 9.00 -3.38 21.85
CA LYS A 213 10.31 -2.75 22.15
C LYS A 213 11.43 -3.30 21.28
N GLU A 214 11.41 -4.60 20.97
CA GLU A 214 12.33 -5.21 20.01
C GLU A 214 12.13 -4.63 18.60
N TRP A 215 10.87 -4.49 18.16
CA TRP A 215 10.55 -3.87 16.86
C TRP A 215 10.97 -2.40 16.82
N HIS A 216 10.72 -1.65 17.88
CA HIS A 216 11.17 -0.26 18.03
C HIS A 216 12.69 -0.12 17.87
N SER A 217 13.44 -0.94 18.62
CA SER A 217 14.91 -0.98 18.54
C SER A 217 15.39 -1.41 17.15
N TRP A 218 14.69 -2.35 16.51
CA TRP A 218 15.00 -2.78 15.16
C TRP A 218 14.87 -1.63 14.16
N PHE A 219 13.79 -0.84 14.21
CA PHE A 219 13.62 0.30 13.29
C PHE A 219 14.69 1.37 13.48
N LYS A 220 15.11 1.63 14.72
CA LYS A 220 16.23 2.54 14.99
C LYS A 220 17.53 2.08 14.34
N ASN A 221 17.87 0.81 14.55
CA ASN A 221 19.18 0.29 14.16
C ASN A 221 19.30 0.03 12.65
N ASN A 222 18.19 -0.06 11.92
CA ASN A 222 18.18 -0.52 10.54
C ASN A 222 17.66 0.50 9.52
N GLN A 223 17.30 1.72 9.94
CA GLN A 223 16.70 2.73 9.05
C GLN A 223 17.52 2.95 7.78
N SER A 224 18.76 3.42 7.93
CA SER A 224 19.60 3.76 6.78
C SER A 224 20.10 2.53 6.04
N VAL A 225 20.38 1.43 6.77
CA VAL A 225 20.81 0.15 6.17
C VAL A 225 19.77 -0.36 5.16
N TYR A 226 18.48 -0.24 5.48
CA TYR A 226 17.39 -0.72 4.61
C TYR A 226 16.77 0.35 3.72
N CYS A 227 17.45 1.50 3.59
CA CYS A 227 17.02 2.64 2.77
C CYS A 227 15.60 3.11 3.17
N LEU A 228 15.32 3.16 4.48
CA LEU A 228 14.04 3.61 5.04
C LEU A 228 14.09 5.08 5.48
N ASP A 229 15.16 5.80 5.16
CA ASP A 229 15.28 7.22 5.42
C ASP A 229 14.12 7.98 4.75
N GLY A 230 13.45 8.81 5.54
CA GLY A 230 12.30 9.60 5.10
C GLY A 230 10.93 8.91 5.21
N PHE A 231 10.85 7.60 5.50
CA PHE A 231 9.55 6.97 5.84
C PHE A 231 9.12 7.25 7.28
N TYR A 232 10.11 7.45 8.14
CA TYR A 232 9.96 7.87 9.52
C TYR A 232 11.19 8.67 9.93
N GLU A 233 11.09 9.36 11.05
CA GLU A 233 12.16 10.11 11.70
C GLU A 233 12.52 9.43 13.02
N ILE A 234 13.79 9.46 13.39
CA ILE A 234 14.26 9.14 14.74
C ILE A 234 14.57 10.48 15.39
N THR A 235 13.81 10.87 16.41
CA THR A 235 13.98 12.14 17.11
C THR A 235 15.17 12.08 18.08
N ASP A 236 15.59 13.24 18.62
CA ASP A 236 16.77 13.35 19.49
C ASP A 236 16.65 12.53 20.79
N ASP A 237 15.43 12.36 21.31
CA ASP A 237 15.10 11.49 22.44
C ASP A 237 14.98 10.01 22.05
N GLY A 238 15.22 9.69 20.78
CA GLY A 238 15.11 8.35 20.22
C GLY A 238 13.67 7.89 20.04
N ASN A 239 12.69 8.77 19.90
CA ASN A 239 11.35 8.35 19.49
C ASN A 239 11.27 8.16 17.98
N LEU A 240 10.39 7.27 17.55
CA LEU A 240 10.08 7.02 16.15
C LEU A 240 8.85 7.81 15.76
N LYS A 241 8.89 8.46 14.61
CA LYS A 241 7.77 9.25 14.09
C LYS A 241 7.58 9.00 12.60
N GLY A 242 6.46 8.40 12.22
CA GLY A 242 6.09 8.18 10.83
C GLY A 242 5.98 9.50 10.06
N VAL A 243 6.54 9.53 8.85
CA VAL A 243 6.36 10.68 7.96
C VAL A 243 4.94 10.66 7.40
N LYS A 244 4.24 11.78 7.55
CA LYS A 244 2.87 11.92 7.05
C LYS A 244 2.84 12.02 5.53
N LEU A 245 1.92 11.29 4.92
CA LEU A 245 1.67 11.33 3.48
C LEU A 245 0.68 12.43 3.07
N PHE A 246 -0.06 13.01 4.03
CA PHE A 246 -0.89 14.20 3.84
C PHE A 246 -1.04 14.91 5.20
N GLU A 247 -1.39 16.19 5.17
CA GLU A 247 -1.31 17.11 6.33
C GLU A 247 -1.92 16.53 7.63
N ASN A 248 -3.10 15.94 7.53
CA ASN A 248 -3.88 15.44 8.66
C ASN A 248 -3.70 13.94 8.94
N GLN A 249 -2.72 13.26 8.31
CA GLN A 249 -2.54 11.83 8.50
C GLN A 249 -2.20 11.50 9.96
N SER A 250 -2.87 10.49 10.52
CA SER A 250 -2.62 9.92 11.85
C SER A 250 -3.26 8.54 11.97
N LEU A 251 -3.04 7.83 13.09
CA LEU A 251 -3.73 6.57 13.41
C LEU A 251 -5.26 6.70 13.44
N ASN A 252 -5.80 7.90 13.72
CA ASN A 252 -7.24 8.19 13.69
C ASN A 252 -7.73 8.75 12.34
N ASN A 253 -6.82 9.06 11.42
CA ASN A 253 -7.11 9.64 10.12
C ASN A 253 -6.14 9.07 9.09
N VAL A 254 -6.32 7.79 8.78
CA VAL A 254 -5.36 6.99 8.02
C VAL A 254 -5.34 7.35 6.52
N PHE A 255 -6.52 7.60 5.96
CA PHE A 255 -6.70 7.85 4.54
C PHE A 255 -7.15 9.29 4.24
N PRO A 256 -6.75 9.82 3.08
CA PRO A 256 -7.20 11.13 2.62
C PRO A 256 -8.71 11.14 2.36
N LYS A 257 -9.37 12.26 2.67
CA LYS A 257 -10.83 12.41 2.58
C LYS A 257 -11.31 13.20 1.36
N ASP A 258 -10.44 14.03 0.81
CA ASP A 258 -10.74 14.89 -0.32
C ASP A 258 -9.67 14.81 -1.42
N LYS A 259 -9.94 15.47 -2.55
CA LYS A 259 -9.05 15.46 -3.71
C LYS A 259 -7.67 16.03 -3.41
N LYS A 260 -7.57 17.08 -2.59
CA LYS A 260 -6.30 17.73 -2.24
C LYS A 260 -5.45 16.77 -1.41
N GLU A 261 -6.03 16.14 -0.40
CA GLU A 261 -5.35 15.14 0.43
C GLU A 261 -4.96 13.91 -0.40
N ILE A 262 -5.79 13.46 -1.35
CA ILE A 262 -5.44 12.34 -2.25
C ILE A 262 -4.23 12.69 -3.11
N ILE A 263 -4.17 13.91 -3.66
CA ILE A 263 -3.02 14.36 -4.46
C ILE A 263 -1.75 14.36 -3.60
N GLN A 264 -1.81 14.93 -2.38
CA GLN A 264 -0.67 14.92 -1.44
C GLN A 264 -0.24 13.49 -1.10
N TYR A 265 -1.20 12.61 -0.79
CA TYR A 265 -0.96 11.22 -0.46
C TYR A 265 -0.20 10.48 -1.57
N LEU A 266 -0.64 10.61 -2.83
CA LEU A 266 0.01 9.99 -3.98
C LEU A 266 1.37 10.63 -4.28
N GLN A 267 1.50 11.95 -4.19
CA GLN A 267 2.78 12.66 -4.43
C GLN A 267 3.84 12.27 -3.41
N ASN A 268 3.52 12.30 -2.12
CA ASN A 268 4.44 11.96 -1.05
C ASN A 268 4.86 10.48 -1.11
N MET A 269 3.91 9.58 -1.38
CA MET A 269 4.22 8.16 -1.61
C MET A 269 5.19 7.97 -2.78
N LYS A 270 4.95 8.66 -3.90
CA LYS A 270 5.82 8.63 -5.09
C LYS A 270 7.22 9.11 -4.74
N GLU A 271 7.34 10.25 -4.06
CA GLU A 271 8.63 10.82 -3.69
C GLU A 271 9.44 9.90 -2.79
N LEU A 272 8.81 9.29 -1.79
CA LEU A 272 9.46 8.35 -0.88
C LEU A 272 9.97 7.11 -1.61
N LEU A 273 9.11 6.47 -2.42
CA LEU A 273 9.51 5.28 -3.18
C LEU A 273 10.59 5.60 -4.21
N TYR A 274 10.54 6.76 -4.86
CA TYR A 274 11.56 7.18 -5.82
C TYR A 274 12.90 7.50 -5.14
N LYS A 275 12.89 8.24 -4.02
CA LYS A 275 14.09 8.49 -3.20
C LYS A 275 14.71 7.18 -2.73
N ARG A 276 13.89 6.25 -2.25
CA ARG A 276 14.32 4.91 -1.84
C ARG A 276 14.94 4.13 -3.00
N GLY A 277 14.29 4.08 -4.16
CA GLY A 277 14.83 3.42 -5.35
C GLY A 277 16.20 3.98 -5.76
N LYS A 278 16.39 5.32 -5.66
CA LYS A 278 17.70 5.95 -5.87
C LYS A 278 18.73 5.52 -4.82
N ALA A 279 18.36 5.46 -3.55
CA ALA A 279 19.24 5.02 -2.46
C ALA A 279 19.68 3.56 -2.68
N MET A 280 18.74 2.66 -2.94
CA MET A 280 19.03 1.24 -3.22
C MET A 280 19.99 1.07 -4.41
N ASN A 281 19.75 1.80 -5.51
CA ASN A 281 20.64 1.75 -6.68
C ASN A 281 22.05 2.30 -6.38
N LYS A 282 22.20 3.22 -5.44
CA LYS A 282 23.53 3.67 -4.99
C LYS A 282 24.20 2.60 -4.12
N SER A 283 23.46 1.95 -3.23
CA SER A 283 24.02 0.93 -2.32
C SER A 283 24.48 -0.35 -3.03
N ILE A 284 23.95 -0.67 -4.21
CA ILE A 284 24.33 -1.86 -4.99
C ILE A 284 25.56 -1.60 -5.89
N ARG A 285 25.89 -0.34 -6.17
CA ARG A 285 27.02 0.05 -7.03
C ARG A 285 28.31 0.19 -6.24
#